data_AF-A0A2S5D4F9-F1
#
_entry.id   AF-A0A2S5D4F9-F1
#
_cell.length_a   1.000
_cell.length_b   1.000
_cell.length_c   1.000
_cell.angle_alpha   90.00
_cell.angle_beta   90.00
_cell.angle_gamma   90.00
#
_symmetry.space_group_name_H-M   'P 1'
#
loop_
_entity.id
_entity.type
_entity.pdbx_description
1 polymer ?
#
loop_
_entity_poly.entity_id
_entity_poly.type
_entity_poly.pdbx_seq_one_letter_code
_entity_poly.pdbx_strand_id
1 'polypeptide(L)'
;MKKWTSQLLTVIYIAIFLYSGFTLVKYLYTYYESSKSLKEVQMLYAETLATIQEEDDKANTTEEIKSNYTIRPQFHDLLAVNKRIVGWIAIDDTKLNNPILQAEDNDFFLTHNFKNRESRAGSIFMDYRNDALDISRNTILYGHAMKDGTMFGSLKNYLKQDYADAHRTIYLDTLYEGYDVEVFAAYETTIDFYYIETEFKSDKDFIQFIGEVQKRSEIDLNVAVGPDDKIVTLSTCKDSVMSDDHRFVVQGKLVKR
;
A
#
# COMPACT_ATOMS: atom_id res chain seq x y z
N MET A 1 51.32 24.52 -18.18
CA MET A 1 50.68 23.28 -17.65
C MET A 1 49.50 23.59 -16.72
N LYS A 2 49.64 24.41 -15.66
CA LYS A 2 48.55 24.74 -14.71
C LYS A 2 47.24 25.33 -15.29
N LYS A 3 47.30 26.11 -16.38
CA LYS A 3 46.10 26.70 -17.02
C LYS A 3 45.25 25.66 -17.76
N TRP A 4 45.90 24.74 -18.47
CA TRP A 4 45.22 23.70 -19.24
C TRP A 4 44.53 22.67 -18.33
N THR A 5 45.16 22.32 -17.21
CA THR A 5 44.54 21.45 -16.19
C THR A 5 43.33 22.10 -15.52
N SER A 6 43.38 23.42 -15.25
CA SER A 6 42.25 24.15 -14.68
C SER A 6 41.07 24.27 -15.66
N GLN A 7 41.35 24.48 -16.95
CA GLN A 7 40.32 24.52 -18.00
C GLN A 7 39.65 23.16 -18.19
N LEU A 8 40.44 22.07 -18.23
CA LEU A 8 39.91 20.70 -18.30
C LEU A 8 39.00 20.39 -17.10
N LEU A 9 39.44 20.73 -15.89
CA LEU A 9 38.68 20.53 -14.66
C LEU A 9 37.35 21.30 -14.67
N THR A 10 37.38 22.54 -15.18
CA THR A 10 36.17 23.37 -15.31
C THR A 10 35.15 22.74 -16.26
N VAL A 11 35.60 22.21 -17.40
CA VAL A 11 34.72 21.50 -18.35
C VAL A 11 34.11 20.26 -17.72
N ILE A 12 34.90 19.50 -16.95
CA ILE A 12 34.40 18.32 -16.21
C ILE A 12 33.31 18.73 -15.21
N TYR A 13 33.53 19.79 -14.42
CA TYR A 13 32.51 20.26 -13.48
C TYR A 13 31.24 20.76 -14.17
N ILE A 14 31.35 21.43 -15.31
CA ILE A 14 30.18 21.84 -16.11
C ILE A 14 29.44 20.60 -16.62
N ALA A 15 30.15 19.59 -17.11
CA ALA A 15 29.53 18.34 -17.57
C ALA A 15 28.79 17.62 -16.44
N ILE A 16 29.41 17.52 -15.25
CA ILE A 16 28.77 16.95 -14.06
C ILE A 16 27.53 17.77 -13.67
N PHE A 17 27.64 19.10 -13.63
CA PHE A 17 26.53 19.99 -13.29
C PHE A 17 25.36 19.85 -14.26
N LEU A 18 25.62 19.82 -15.57
CA LEU A 18 24.58 19.64 -16.59
C LEU A 18 23.93 18.25 -16.50
N TYR A 19 24.71 17.20 -16.27
CA TYR A 19 24.20 15.85 -16.08
C TYR A 19 23.32 15.73 -14.83
N SER A 20 23.78 16.30 -13.70
CA SER A 20 23.01 16.37 -12.47
C SER A 20 21.73 17.19 -12.64
N GLY A 21 21.81 18.33 -13.33
CA GLY A 21 20.65 19.17 -13.64
C GLY A 21 19.62 18.45 -14.51
N PHE A 22 20.05 17.77 -15.57
CA PHE A 22 19.18 16.95 -16.41
C PHE A 22 18.51 15.82 -15.61
N THR A 23 19.27 15.14 -14.75
CA THR A 23 18.77 14.06 -13.90
C THR A 23 17.73 14.57 -12.91
N LEU A 24 17.97 15.74 -12.30
CA LEU A 24 17.02 16.39 -11.39
C LEU A 24 15.73 16.80 -12.11
N VAL A 25 15.82 17.39 -13.30
CA VAL A 25 14.64 17.75 -14.10
C VAL A 25 13.83 16.52 -14.48
N LYS A 26 14.48 15.45 -14.94
CA LYS A 26 13.83 14.17 -15.23
C LYS A 26 13.10 13.65 -13.98
N TYR A 27 13.73 13.69 -12.81
CA TYR A 27 13.13 13.25 -11.55
C TYR A 27 11.91 14.09 -11.14
N LEU A 28 11.98 15.42 -11.23
CA LEU A 28 10.85 16.28 -10.91
C LEU A 28 9.67 16.06 -11.86
N TYR A 29 9.97 15.83 -13.15
CA TYR A 29 8.95 15.52 -14.14
C TYR A 29 8.27 14.17 -13.85
N THR A 30 9.01 13.10 -13.57
CA THR A 30 8.42 11.79 -13.27
C THR A 30 7.61 11.80 -11.97
N TYR A 31 8.05 12.56 -10.96
CA TYR A 31 7.28 12.79 -9.73
C TYR A 31 5.96 13.50 -10.03
N TYR A 32 6.00 14.61 -10.79
CA TYR A 32 4.81 15.37 -11.16
C TYR A 32 3.83 14.52 -11.99
N GLU A 33 4.32 13.80 -13.00
CA GLU A 33 3.50 12.93 -13.85
C GLU A 33 2.86 11.79 -13.03
N SER A 34 3.60 11.18 -12.11
CA SER A 34 3.08 10.11 -11.24
C SER A 34 2.00 10.63 -10.30
N SER A 35 2.22 11.80 -9.67
CA SER A 35 1.24 12.43 -8.78
C SER A 35 -0.04 12.83 -9.53
N LYS A 36 0.10 13.42 -10.72
CA LYS A 36 -1.04 13.77 -11.57
C LYS A 36 -1.81 12.51 -11.98
N SER A 37 -1.10 11.49 -12.46
CA SER A 37 -1.70 10.23 -12.89
C SER A 37 -2.44 9.52 -11.75
N LEU A 38 -1.88 9.55 -10.53
CA LEU A 38 -2.53 8.96 -9.36
C LEU A 38 -3.84 9.68 -9.04
N LYS A 39 -3.87 11.03 -9.10
CA LYS A 39 -5.08 11.81 -8.90
C LYS A 39 -6.17 11.49 -9.94
N GLU A 40 -5.79 11.33 -11.21
CA GLU A 40 -6.72 10.93 -12.27
C GLU A 40 -7.38 9.59 -11.97
N VAL A 41 -6.60 8.61 -11.51
CA VAL A 41 -7.10 7.27 -11.13
C VAL A 41 -7.95 7.32 -9.85
N GLN A 42 -7.58 8.13 -8.86
CA GLN A 42 -8.39 8.35 -7.65
C GLN A 42 -9.76 8.95 -7.99
N MET A 43 -9.79 9.95 -8.88
CA MET A 43 -11.05 10.57 -9.32
C MET A 43 -11.90 9.57 -10.10
N LEU A 44 -11.30 8.81 -11.02
CA LEU A 44 -11.99 7.75 -11.76
C LEU A 44 -12.64 6.74 -10.81
N TYR A 45 -11.87 6.23 -9.84
CA TYR A 45 -12.37 5.27 -8.85
C TYR A 45 -13.52 5.85 -8.02
N ALA A 46 -13.39 7.09 -7.54
CA ALA A 46 -14.43 7.75 -6.74
C ALA A 46 -15.71 8.04 -7.55
N GLU A 47 -15.58 8.47 -8.81
CA GLU A 47 -16.72 8.72 -9.71
C GLU A 47 -17.47 7.42 -10.02
N THR A 48 -16.75 6.32 -10.27
CA THR A 48 -17.40 5.02 -10.49
C THR A 48 -18.12 4.54 -9.23
N LEU A 49 -17.53 4.70 -8.04
CA LEU A 49 -18.20 4.36 -6.77
C LEU A 49 -19.47 5.19 -6.55
N ALA A 50 -19.43 6.50 -6.81
CA ALA A 50 -20.60 7.37 -6.68
C ALA A 50 -21.71 6.97 -7.67
N THR A 51 -21.34 6.62 -8.91
CA THR A 51 -22.29 6.16 -9.93
C THR A 51 -22.98 4.85 -9.50
N ILE A 52 -22.21 3.88 -8.98
CA ILE A 52 -22.74 2.62 -8.48
C ILE A 52 -23.72 2.87 -7.32
N GLN A 53 -23.35 3.72 -6.36
CA GLN A 53 -24.22 4.04 -5.23
C GLN A 53 -25.54 4.67 -5.68
N GLU A 54 -25.50 5.60 -6.65
CA GLU A 54 -26.71 6.20 -7.20
C GLU A 54 -27.61 5.20 -7.95
N GLU A 55 -27.01 4.21 -8.62
CA GLU A 55 -27.75 3.14 -9.30
C GLU A 55 -28.40 2.20 -8.29
N ASP A 56 -27.69 1.80 -7.24
CA ASP A 56 -28.21 0.97 -6.15
C ASP A 56 -29.34 1.69 -5.39
N ASP A 57 -29.22 2.99 -5.12
CA ASP A 57 -30.26 3.78 -4.44
C ASP A 57 -31.55 3.94 -5.28
N LYS A 58 -31.42 3.92 -6.62
CA LYS A 58 -32.55 4.01 -7.57
C LYS A 58 -33.18 2.64 -7.84
N ALA A 59 -32.40 1.57 -7.74
CA ALA A 59 -32.86 0.20 -7.89
C ALA A 59 -33.48 -0.29 -6.57
N ASN A 60 -34.77 0.00 -6.34
CA ASN A 60 -35.53 -0.78 -5.37
C ASN A 60 -35.48 -2.25 -5.80
N THR A 61 -34.84 -3.09 -4.98
CA THR A 61 -35.00 -4.56 -4.81
C THR A 61 -33.85 -5.45 -5.29
N THR A 62 -33.58 -6.44 -4.41
CA THR A 62 -33.01 -7.78 -4.64
C THR A 62 -31.50 -7.87 -4.70
N GLU A 63 -30.93 -8.49 -3.66
CA GLU A 63 -29.57 -9.03 -3.68
C GLU A 63 -29.45 -10.03 -4.84
N GLU A 64 -28.98 -9.57 -6.01
CA GLU A 64 -28.40 -10.48 -6.98
C GLU A 64 -27.20 -11.14 -6.29
N ILE A 65 -27.21 -12.48 -6.25
CA ILE A 65 -26.07 -13.27 -5.80
C ILE A 65 -24.93 -13.01 -6.79
N LYS A 66 -24.15 -11.95 -6.55
CA LYS A 66 -22.90 -11.68 -7.26
C LYS A 66 -22.00 -12.87 -6.96
N SER A 67 -21.62 -13.61 -7.99
CA SER A 67 -20.67 -14.71 -7.80
C SER A 67 -19.35 -14.12 -7.28
N ASN A 68 -18.70 -14.81 -6.34
CA ASN A 68 -17.38 -14.41 -5.80
C ASN A 68 -16.28 -14.30 -6.87
N TYR A 69 -16.56 -14.62 -8.14
CA TYR A 69 -15.63 -14.59 -9.27
C TYR A 69 -15.85 -13.41 -10.22
N THR A 70 -16.84 -12.56 -9.96
CA THR A 70 -17.15 -11.42 -10.82
C THR A 70 -16.37 -10.19 -10.34
N ILE A 71 -15.58 -9.60 -11.24
CA ILE A 71 -14.86 -8.35 -10.94
C ILE A 71 -15.87 -7.23 -10.69
N ARG A 72 -15.67 -6.48 -9.61
CA ARG A 72 -16.54 -5.36 -9.22
C ARG A 72 -16.37 -4.18 -10.19
N PRO A 73 -17.46 -3.47 -10.57
CA PRO A 73 -17.43 -2.53 -11.70
C PRO A 73 -16.40 -1.40 -11.58
N GLN A 74 -16.13 -0.91 -10.36
CA GLN A 74 -15.14 0.14 -10.10
C GLN A 74 -13.69 -0.23 -10.44
N PHE A 75 -13.42 -1.51 -10.73
CA PHE A 75 -12.11 -1.96 -11.18
C PHE A 75 -11.99 -2.15 -12.70
N HIS A 76 -13.09 -2.11 -13.47
CA HIS A 76 -13.04 -2.37 -14.91
C HIS A 76 -12.13 -1.39 -15.66
N ASP A 77 -12.31 -0.09 -15.43
CA ASP A 77 -11.49 0.93 -16.09
C ASP A 77 -10.06 0.97 -15.51
N LEU A 78 -9.90 0.65 -14.23
CA LEU A 78 -8.59 0.52 -13.60
C LEU A 78 -7.75 -0.59 -14.25
N LEU A 79 -8.37 -1.74 -14.55
CA LEU A 79 -7.69 -2.86 -15.22
C LEU A 79 -7.29 -2.53 -16.67
N ALA A 80 -7.98 -1.61 -17.32
CA ALA A 80 -7.55 -1.07 -18.61
C ALA A 80 -6.27 -0.21 -18.49
N VAL A 81 -6.07 0.46 -17.34
CA VAL A 81 -4.84 1.19 -17.04
C VAL A 81 -3.69 0.23 -16.72
N ASN A 82 -3.92 -0.74 -15.85
CA ASN A 82 -2.94 -1.80 -15.55
C ASN A 82 -3.63 -3.07 -15.05
N LYS A 83 -3.44 -4.17 -15.77
CA LYS A 83 -3.96 -5.50 -15.42
C LYS A 83 -3.40 -6.09 -14.12
N ARG A 84 -2.33 -5.50 -13.58
CA ARG A 84 -1.70 -5.92 -12.31
C ARG A 84 -2.34 -5.24 -11.09
N ILE A 85 -3.35 -4.40 -11.28
CA ILE A 85 -4.16 -3.86 -10.18
C ILE A 85 -5.02 -5.00 -9.64
N VAL A 86 -4.93 -5.24 -8.34
CA VAL A 86 -5.65 -6.31 -7.63
C VAL A 86 -6.59 -5.77 -6.54
N GLY A 87 -6.58 -4.46 -6.32
CA GLY A 87 -7.42 -3.84 -5.31
C GLY A 87 -7.16 -2.35 -5.12
N TRP A 88 -7.71 -1.83 -4.04
CA TRP A 88 -7.62 -0.44 -3.62
C TRP A 88 -7.52 -0.37 -2.09
N ILE A 89 -6.70 0.55 -1.57
CA ILE A 89 -6.60 0.82 -0.14
C ILE A 89 -6.76 2.32 0.13
N ALA A 90 -7.54 2.67 1.14
CA ALA A 90 -7.74 4.04 1.56
C ALA A 90 -7.87 4.18 3.08
N ILE A 91 -7.43 5.33 3.60
CA ILE A 91 -7.75 5.78 4.96
C ILE A 91 -8.25 7.22 4.84
N ASP A 92 -9.44 7.46 5.36
CA ASP A 92 -10.05 8.79 5.40
C ASP A 92 -9.13 9.81 6.08
N ASP A 93 -9.20 11.05 5.62
CA ASP A 93 -8.38 12.17 6.12
C ASP A 93 -6.85 11.97 6.04
N THR A 94 -6.40 10.98 5.26
CA THR A 94 -4.98 10.77 4.97
C THR A 94 -4.65 10.87 3.48
N LYS A 95 -3.36 10.75 3.13
CA LYS A 95 -2.90 10.64 1.75
C LYS A 95 -2.88 9.20 1.23
N LEU A 96 -3.17 8.20 2.07
CA LEU A 96 -3.26 6.81 1.63
C LEU A 96 -4.62 6.62 0.95
N ASN A 97 -4.57 6.57 -0.37
CA ASN A 97 -5.72 6.37 -1.25
C ASN A 97 -5.15 5.87 -2.59
N ASN A 98 -4.85 4.58 -2.67
CA ASN A 98 -3.95 4.04 -3.68
C ASN A 98 -4.48 2.73 -4.28
N PRO A 99 -4.25 2.48 -5.58
CA PRO A 99 -4.42 1.15 -6.14
C PRO A 99 -3.38 0.20 -5.53
N ILE A 100 -3.79 -1.05 -5.33
CA ILE A 100 -2.95 -2.15 -4.90
C ILE A 100 -2.55 -2.92 -6.14
N LEU A 101 -1.24 -3.15 -6.32
CA LEU A 101 -0.70 -3.92 -7.43
C LEU A 101 -0.16 -5.27 -6.97
N GLN A 102 0.01 -6.21 -7.89
CA GLN A 102 0.66 -7.48 -7.58
C GLN A 102 1.62 -7.93 -8.69
N ALA A 103 2.74 -8.52 -8.25
CA ALA A 103 3.78 -9.05 -9.10
C ALA A 103 4.06 -10.52 -8.79
N GLU A 104 4.89 -11.16 -9.62
CA GLU A 104 5.39 -12.52 -9.36
C GLU A 104 6.52 -12.52 -8.31
N ASP A 105 6.90 -11.34 -7.81
CA ASP A 105 7.92 -11.09 -6.80
C ASP A 105 7.48 -9.92 -5.89
N ASN A 106 8.27 -9.66 -4.84
CA ASN A 106 8.06 -8.52 -3.94
C ASN A 106 9.00 -7.33 -4.25
N ASP A 107 9.67 -7.32 -5.41
CA ASP A 107 10.74 -6.38 -5.75
C ASP A 107 10.31 -5.36 -6.81
N PHE A 108 9.53 -5.78 -7.81
CA PHE A 108 9.20 -4.96 -8.98
C PHE A 108 8.53 -3.65 -8.58
N PHE A 109 7.50 -3.71 -7.73
CA PHE A 109 6.72 -2.52 -7.33
C PHE A 109 7.37 -1.69 -6.22
N LEU A 110 8.54 -2.08 -5.72
CA LEU A 110 9.37 -1.19 -4.89
C LEU A 110 9.84 0.02 -5.67
N THR A 111 10.11 -0.13 -6.97
CA THR A 111 10.70 0.93 -7.80
C THR A 111 9.84 1.30 -9.00
N HIS A 112 8.61 0.78 -9.10
CA HIS A 112 7.69 1.05 -10.20
C HIS A 112 6.35 1.56 -9.69
N ASN A 113 5.80 2.57 -10.37
CA ASN A 113 4.45 3.07 -10.11
C ASN A 113 3.39 2.18 -10.77
N PHE A 114 2.10 2.52 -10.55
CA PHE A 114 0.97 1.75 -11.09
C PHE A 114 0.88 1.73 -12.63
N LYS A 115 1.65 2.56 -13.35
CA LYS A 115 1.79 2.52 -14.82
C LYS A 115 3.02 1.73 -15.26
N ASN A 116 3.65 0.96 -14.37
CA ASN A 116 4.88 0.21 -14.58
C ASN A 116 6.08 1.10 -14.98
N ARG A 117 6.10 2.38 -14.57
CA ARG A 117 7.24 3.29 -14.80
C ARG A 117 8.09 3.42 -13.55
N GLU A 118 9.39 3.61 -13.72
CA GLU A 118 10.31 3.86 -12.61
C GLU A 118 9.84 5.02 -11.73
N SER A 119 9.78 4.78 -10.42
CA SER A 119 9.33 5.70 -9.41
C SER A 119 10.00 5.39 -8.08
N ARG A 120 10.61 6.42 -7.45
CA ARG A 120 11.17 6.28 -6.10
C ARG A 120 10.11 6.01 -5.03
N ALA A 121 8.87 6.42 -5.29
CA ALA A 121 7.75 6.15 -4.39
C ALA A 121 7.19 4.72 -4.56
N GLY A 122 7.61 4.00 -5.61
CA GLY A 122 7.08 2.68 -5.95
C GLY A 122 5.56 2.67 -6.12
N SER A 123 4.94 1.58 -5.69
CA SER A 123 3.49 1.40 -5.56
C SER A 123 3.13 0.82 -4.20
N ILE A 124 1.83 0.82 -3.86
CA ILE A 124 1.33 -0.11 -2.85
C ILE A 124 1.11 -1.45 -3.54
N PHE A 125 1.65 -2.53 -2.99
CA PHE A 125 1.55 -3.84 -3.63
C PHE A 125 1.33 -4.97 -2.64
N MET A 126 0.58 -5.97 -3.09
CA MET A 126 0.30 -7.20 -2.37
C MET A 126 1.47 -8.18 -2.51
N ASP A 127 1.74 -8.95 -1.45
CA ASP A 127 2.73 -10.03 -1.48
C ASP A 127 2.41 -11.03 -2.58
N TYR A 128 3.43 -11.48 -3.31
CA TYR A 128 3.26 -12.42 -4.43
C TYR A 128 2.65 -13.76 -4.01
N ARG A 129 2.72 -14.11 -2.71
CA ARG A 129 2.16 -15.37 -2.16
C ARG A 129 0.65 -15.30 -1.91
N ASN A 130 0.08 -14.09 -1.80
CA ASN A 130 -1.35 -13.93 -1.56
C ASN A 130 -2.17 -14.00 -2.85
N ASP A 131 -3.46 -14.31 -2.73
CA ASP A 131 -4.41 -14.25 -3.85
C ASP A 131 -5.50 -13.21 -3.54
N ALA A 132 -5.79 -12.35 -4.51
CA ALA A 132 -6.83 -11.33 -4.38
C ALA A 132 -8.25 -11.90 -4.52
N LEU A 133 -8.39 -13.05 -5.19
CA LEU A 133 -9.64 -13.80 -5.34
C LEU A 133 -9.94 -14.63 -4.09
N ASP A 134 -8.93 -15.27 -3.51
CA ASP A 134 -9.03 -16.00 -2.25
C ASP A 134 -8.06 -15.42 -1.22
N ILE A 135 -8.56 -14.43 -0.46
CA ILE A 135 -7.78 -13.74 0.58
C ILE A 135 -7.19 -14.77 1.56
N SER A 136 -5.86 -14.83 1.67
CA SER A 136 -5.15 -15.68 2.63
C SER A 136 -5.52 -15.37 4.09
N ARG A 137 -5.08 -16.23 5.02
CA ARG A 137 -5.19 -15.96 6.47
C ARG A 137 -4.58 -14.62 6.87
N ASN A 138 -3.44 -14.28 6.26
CA ASN A 138 -2.82 -12.97 6.38
C ASN A 138 -2.45 -12.43 4.99
N THR A 139 -3.17 -11.40 4.55
CA THR A 139 -2.85 -10.65 3.33
C THR A 139 -1.83 -9.58 3.66
N ILE A 140 -0.71 -9.54 2.94
CA ILE A 140 0.36 -8.59 3.22
C ILE A 140 0.41 -7.56 2.10
N LEU A 141 0.32 -6.29 2.49
CA LEU A 141 0.53 -5.15 1.61
C LEU A 141 1.82 -4.44 2.00
N TYR A 142 2.54 -4.00 0.99
CA TYR A 142 3.81 -3.33 1.09
C TYR A 142 3.74 -1.94 0.45
N GLY A 143 4.51 -1.00 0.99
CA GLY A 143 4.60 0.35 0.45
C GLY A 143 5.74 1.15 1.07
N HIS A 144 6.22 2.17 0.36
CA HIS A 144 7.26 3.04 0.91
C HIS A 144 6.75 3.96 2.02
N ALA A 145 7.58 4.21 3.03
CA ALA A 145 7.33 5.17 4.09
C ALA A 145 7.73 6.61 3.66
N MET A 146 6.99 7.20 2.73
CA MET A 146 7.36 8.51 2.18
C MET A 146 7.30 9.62 3.24
N LYS A 147 8.30 10.50 3.25
CA LYS A 147 8.39 11.61 4.23
C LYS A 147 7.24 12.62 4.13
N ASP A 148 6.61 12.73 2.97
CA ASP A 148 5.45 13.60 2.73
C ASP A 148 4.11 12.96 3.13
N GLY A 149 4.13 11.75 3.70
CA GLY A 149 2.96 11.00 4.16
C GLY A 149 2.20 10.25 3.07
N THR A 150 2.67 10.28 1.82
CA THR A 150 2.10 9.46 0.74
C THR A 150 2.47 7.98 0.89
N MET A 151 1.80 7.11 0.13
CA MET A 151 2.00 5.66 0.22
C MET A 151 1.76 5.20 1.66
N PHE A 152 2.69 4.47 2.28
CA PHE A 152 2.60 4.06 3.68
C PHE A 152 3.32 5.02 4.65
N GLY A 153 3.67 6.22 4.19
CA GLY A 153 4.32 7.24 5.03
C GLY A 153 3.51 7.68 6.25
N SER A 154 2.19 7.52 6.21
CA SER A 154 1.28 7.80 7.34
C SER A 154 1.23 6.67 8.38
N LEU A 155 1.68 5.45 8.08
CA LEU A 155 1.54 4.30 9.00
C LEU A 155 2.26 4.50 10.34
N LYS A 156 3.41 5.17 10.34
CA LYS A 156 4.14 5.53 11.58
C LYS A 156 3.29 6.33 12.58
N ASN A 157 2.23 7.01 12.13
CA ASN A 157 1.36 7.76 13.02
C ASN A 157 0.49 6.85 13.88
N TYR A 158 0.21 5.61 13.43
CA TYR A 158 -0.51 4.62 14.22
C TYR A 158 0.23 4.18 15.49
N LEU A 159 1.53 4.48 15.63
CA LEU A 159 2.24 4.28 16.91
C LEU A 159 1.72 5.22 18.03
N LYS A 160 0.90 6.22 17.68
CA LYS A 160 0.26 7.13 18.64
C LYS A 160 -1.19 6.72 18.83
N GLN A 161 -1.56 6.41 20.07
CA GLN A 161 -2.91 6.01 20.45
C GLN A 161 -3.99 6.98 19.93
N ASP A 162 -3.84 8.30 20.16
CA ASP A 162 -4.82 9.30 19.71
C ASP A 162 -5.05 9.28 18.18
N TYR A 163 -4.00 8.99 17.40
CA TYR A 163 -4.12 8.88 15.95
C TYR A 163 -4.85 7.59 15.56
N ALA A 164 -4.53 6.48 16.21
CA ALA A 164 -5.20 5.20 15.98
C ALA A 164 -6.69 5.26 16.37
N ASP A 165 -7.03 5.97 17.44
CA ASP A 165 -8.41 6.21 17.86
C ASP A 165 -9.20 7.06 16.86
N ALA A 166 -8.55 8.01 16.19
CA ALA A 166 -9.16 8.83 15.16
C ALA A 166 -9.28 8.13 13.79
N HIS A 167 -8.44 7.12 13.52
CA HIS A 167 -8.37 6.41 12.23
C HIS A 167 -8.50 4.90 12.41
N ARG A 168 -9.58 4.46 13.06
CA ARG A 168 -9.79 3.04 13.45
C ARG A 168 -10.00 2.09 12.27
N THR A 169 -10.50 2.62 11.16
CA THR A 169 -10.88 1.82 9.99
C THR A 169 -10.00 2.17 8.80
N ILE A 170 -9.49 1.14 8.14
CA ILE A 170 -8.83 1.24 6.83
C ILE A 170 -9.74 0.55 5.83
N TYR A 171 -9.99 1.16 4.66
CA TYR A 171 -10.79 0.54 3.62
C TYR A 171 -9.90 -0.26 2.68
N LEU A 172 -10.24 -1.53 2.49
CA LEU A 172 -9.56 -2.42 1.57
C LEU A 172 -10.57 -3.04 0.62
N ASP A 173 -10.44 -2.75 -0.67
CA ASP A 173 -11.23 -3.40 -1.70
C ASP A 173 -10.31 -4.30 -2.54
N THR A 174 -10.68 -5.56 -2.71
CA THR A 174 -10.12 -6.40 -3.79
C THR A 174 -10.97 -6.24 -5.04
N LEU A 175 -10.52 -6.84 -6.14
CA LEU A 175 -11.34 -6.92 -7.36
C LEU A 175 -12.73 -7.55 -7.12
N TYR A 176 -12.90 -8.34 -6.05
CA TYR A 176 -14.07 -9.19 -5.84
C TYR A 176 -14.87 -8.82 -4.60
N GLU A 177 -14.22 -8.28 -3.56
CA GLU A 177 -14.81 -8.07 -2.25
C GLU A 177 -14.39 -6.73 -1.64
N GLY A 178 -15.20 -6.20 -0.72
CA GLY A 178 -14.88 -5.01 0.07
C GLY A 178 -14.71 -5.37 1.55
N TYR A 179 -13.74 -4.74 2.19
CA TYR A 179 -13.42 -4.98 3.59
C TYR A 179 -13.21 -3.66 4.34
N ASP A 180 -13.81 -3.59 5.52
CA ASP A 180 -13.40 -2.68 6.57
C ASP A 180 -12.32 -3.38 7.40
N VAL A 181 -11.16 -2.75 7.51
CA VAL A 181 -10.02 -3.25 8.27
C VAL A 181 -10.08 -2.63 9.66
N GLU A 182 -10.41 -3.44 10.66
CA GLU A 182 -10.38 -3.03 12.06
C GLU A 182 -8.96 -3.16 12.59
N VAL A 183 -8.27 -2.03 12.76
CA VAL A 183 -6.88 -2.01 13.23
C VAL A 183 -6.81 -2.56 14.67
N PHE A 184 -5.93 -3.53 14.90
CA PHE A 184 -5.72 -4.14 16.22
C PHE A 184 -4.29 -4.06 16.72
N ALA A 185 -3.32 -3.76 15.85
CA ALA A 185 -1.93 -3.60 16.24
C ALA A 185 -1.18 -2.61 15.36
N ALA A 186 -0.24 -1.86 15.96
CA ALA A 186 0.74 -1.05 15.26
C ALA A 186 2.06 -1.06 16.02
N TYR A 187 3.17 -1.31 15.33
CA TYR A 187 4.49 -1.41 15.95
C TYR A 187 5.62 -1.17 14.96
N GLU A 188 6.81 -0.87 15.50
CA GLU A 188 8.06 -0.85 14.75
C GLU A 188 8.80 -2.16 14.95
N THR A 189 9.33 -2.75 13.87
CA THR A 189 10.03 -4.04 13.92
C THR A 189 11.32 -4.03 13.12
N THR A 190 12.20 -4.97 13.46
CA THR A 190 13.38 -5.32 12.66
C THR A 190 13.22 -6.75 12.12
N ILE A 191 14.29 -7.56 12.11
CA ILE A 191 14.32 -8.93 11.58
C ILE A 191 14.05 -10.02 12.63
N ASP A 192 13.75 -9.64 13.87
CA ASP A 192 13.63 -10.52 15.03
C ASP A 192 12.29 -11.27 15.11
N PHE A 193 11.28 -10.81 14.37
CA PHE A 193 9.95 -11.41 14.32
C PHE A 193 9.47 -11.57 12.88
N TYR A 194 9.09 -12.78 12.50
CA TYR A 194 8.56 -13.07 11.16
C TYR A 194 7.06 -12.76 11.09
N TYR A 195 6.74 -11.47 10.96
CA TYR A 195 5.36 -10.95 10.92
C TYR A 195 4.65 -11.14 9.57
N ILE A 196 5.37 -11.64 8.56
CA ILE A 196 4.92 -11.78 7.16
C ILE A 196 4.60 -13.23 6.79
N GLU A 197 4.21 -14.04 7.77
CA GLU A 197 3.64 -15.37 7.54
C GLU A 197 2.26 -15.22 6.91
N THR A 198 2.04 -15.83 5.75
CA THR A 198 0.77 -15.75 5.00
C THR A 198 -0.14 -16.94 5.32
N GLU A 199 0.45 -18.09 5.64
CA GLU A 199 -0.23 -19.37 5.81
C GLU A 199 0.11 -20.00 7.17
N PHE A 200 -0.89 -20.57 7.84
CA PHE A 200 -0.73 -21.14 9.18
C PHE A 200 -1.10 -22.62 9.17
N LYS A 201 -0.31 -23.45 9.86
CA LYS A 201 -0.54 -24.91 9.89
C LYS A 201 -1.78 -25.29 10.70
N SER A 202 -2.19 -24.45 11.65
CA SER A 202 -3.36 -24.65 12.48
C SER A 202 -3.86 -23.32 13.04
N ASP A 203 -5.12 -23.31 13.47
CA ASP A 203 -5.71 -22.15 14.15
C ASP A 203 -4.96 -21.79 15.44
N LYS A 204 -4.34 -22.78 16.10
CA LYS A 204 -3.50 -22.55 17.27
C LYS A 204 -2.26 -21.74 16.90
N ASP A 205 -1.60 -22.06 15.78
CA ASP A 205 -0.43 -21.32 15.31
C ASP A 205 -0.80 -19.90 14.92
N PHE A 206 -1.97 -19.71 14.29
CA PHE A 206 -2.52 -18.39 13.96
C PHE A 206 -2.80 -17.56 15.22
N ILE A 207 -3.49 -18.10 16.21
CA ILE A 207 -3.77 -17.38 17.46
C ILE A 207 -2.48 -17.08 18.24
N GLN A 208 -1.49 -17.97 18.21
CA GLN A 208 -0.18 -17.70 18.79
C GLN A 208 0.51 -16.52 18.08
N PHE A 209 0.43 -16.47 16.74
CA PHE A 209 0.94 -15.35 15.95
C PHE A 209 0.26 -14.03 16.33
N ILE A 210 -1.08 -14.00 16.43
CA ILE A 210 -1.83 -12.81 16.89
C ILE A 210 -1.39 -12.37 18.29
N GLY A 211 -1.20 -13.31 19.21
CA GLY A 211 -0.73 -12.99 20.56
C GLY A 211 0.68 -12.38 20.58
N GLU A 212 1.58 -12.82 19.69
CA GLU A 212 2.91 -12.23 19.53
C GLU A 212 2.87 -10.83 18.91
N VAL A 213 1.95 -10.60 17.96
CA VAL A 213 1.68 -9.28 17.39
C VAL A 213 1.17 -8.31 18.45
N GLN A 214 0.15 -8.70 19.22
CA GLN A 214 -0.46 -7.83 20.23
C GLN A 214 0.53 -7.42 21.32
N LYS A 215 1.44 -8.33 21.73
CA LYS A 215 2.51 -8.00 22.70
C LYS A 215 3.49 -6.92 22.20
N ARG A 216 3.61 -6.75 20.88
CA ARG A 216 4.49 -5.76 20.25
C ARG A 216 3.78 -4.44 19.96
N SER A 217 2.45 -4.46 19.91
CA SER A 217 1.65 -3.27 19.59
C SER A 217 1.90 -2.13 20.58
N GLU A 218 2.03 -0.92 20.05
CA GLU A 218 2.09 0.34 20.82
C GLU A 218 0.69 0.93 21.06
N ILE A 219 -0.35 0.33 20.49
CA ILE A 219 -1.74 0.75 20.63
C ILE A 219 -2.64 -0.36 21.15
N ASP A 220 -3.75 0.05 21.75
CA ASP A 220 -4.85 -0.83 22.13
C ASP A 220 -6.19 -0.24 21.63
N LEU A 221 -6.82 -0.94 20.70
CA LEU A 221 -8.13 -0.59 20.13
C LEU A 221 -9.24 -1.57 20.52
N ASN A 222 -8.96 -2.54 21.42
CA ASN A 222 -9.90 -3.56 21.88
C ASN A 222 -10.56 -4.40 20.77
N VAL A 223 -9.83 -4.67 19.67
CA VAL A 223 -10.30 -5.53 18.58
C VAL A 223 -9.88 -6.98 18.84
N ALA A 224 -10.86 -7.87 18.92
CA ALA A 224 -10.62 -9.30 19.11
C ALA A 224 -10.48 -10.04 17.77
N VAL A 225 -9.42 -10.84 17.64
CA VAL A 225 -9.16 -11.69 16.47
C VAL A 225 -9.31 -13.15 16.88
N GLY A 226 -10.30 -13.82 16.30
CA GLY A 226 -10.61 -15.24 16.48
C GLY A 226 -9.93 -16.14 15.45
N PRO A 227 -10.04 -17.47 15.60
CA PRO A 227 -9.36 -18.44 14.74
C PRO A 227 -9.88 -18.47 13.30
N ASP A 228 -11.12 -18.05 13.07
CA ASP A 228 -11.75 -18.03 11.74
C ASP A 228 -11.58 -16.68 11.02
N ASP A 229 -11.05 -15.67 11.71
CA ASP A 229 -10.82 -14.36 11.13
C ASP A 229 -9.65 -14.39 10.12
N LYS A 230 -9.68 -13.44 9.20
CA LYS A 230 -8.56 -13.12 8.31
C LYS A 230 -8.03 -11.74 8.67
N ILE A 231 -6.74 -11.52 8.46
CA ILE A 231 -6.09 -10.25 8.75
C ILE A 231 -5.39 -9.68 7.53
N VAL A 232 -5.10 -8.39 7.59
CA VAL A 232 -4.18 -7.72 6.68
C VAL A 232 -2.99 -7.15 7.46
N THR A 233 -1.81 -7.27 6.88
CA THR A 233 -0.57 -6.68 7.36
C THR A 233 -0.11 -5.59 6.40
N LEU A 234 -0.06 -4.35 6.88
CA LEU A 234 0.49 -3.22 6.15
C LEU A 234 1.93 -3.00 6.61
N SER A 235 2.89 -3.25 5.74
CA SER A 235 4.31 -3.16 6.08
C SER A 235 4.99 -2.09 5.24
N THR A 236 5.68 -1.16 5.89
CA THR A 236 6.58 -0.29 5.14
C THR A 236 7.76 -1.10 4.59
N CYS A 237 8.13 -0.88 3.34
CA CYS A 237 9.33 -1.45 2.75
C CYS A 237 10.58 -0.77 3.31
N LYS A 238 11.71 -1.48 3.24
CA LYS A 238 13.04 -0.95 3.57
C LYS A 238 13.27 0.36 2.78
N ASP A 239 13.42 1.48 3.48
CA ASP A 239 13.94 2.70 2.86
C ASP A 239 15.43 2.45 2.59
N SER A 240 15.80 2.24 1.33
CA SER A 240 17.17 1.91 0.91
C SER A 240 18.19 3.00 1.24
N VAL A 241 17.75 4.14 1.78
CA VAL A 241 18.57 5.29 2.17
C VAL A 241 18.91 5.30 3.67
N MET A 242 18.13 4.63 4.52
CA MET A 242 18.38 4.58 5.97
C MET A 242 19.05 3.24 6.33
N SER A 243 20.14 3.29 7.09
CA SER A 243 20.98 2.14 7.44
C SER A 243 20.33 1.14 8.38
N ASP A 244 19.11 1.42 8.83
CA ASP A 244 18.48 0.70 9.92
C ASP A 244 17.28 -0.07 9.35
N ASP A 245 17.22 -1.39 9.60
CA ASP A 245 16.20 -2.31 9.08
C ASP A 245 14.81 -2.12 9.73
N HIS A 246 14.51 -0.91 10.18
CA HIS A 246 13.24 -0.55 10.80
C HIS A 246 12.10 -0.54 9.79
N ARG A 247 11.01 -1.20 10.16
CA ARG A 247 9.75 -1.19 9.41
C ARG A 247 8.61 -0.85 10.34
N PHE A 248 7.73 0.03 9.89
CA PHE A 248 6.45 0.26 10.53
C PHE A 248 5.45 -0.77 10.01
N VAL A 249 4.77 -1.42 10.94
CA VAL A 249 3.77 -2.45 10.66
C VAL A 249 2.47 -2.04 11.33
N VAL A 250 1.38 -2.09 10.56
CA VAL A 250 0.01 -1.96 11.06
C VAL A 250 -0.74 -3.22 10.65
N GLN A 251 -1.43 -3.85 11.59
CA GLN A 251 -2.23 -5.04 11.34
C GLN A 251 -3.68 -4.82 11.76
N GLY A 252 -4.58 -5.33 10.93
CA GLY A 252 -6.01 -5.19 11.14
C GLY A 252 -6.76 -6.45 10.75
N LYS A 253 -7.91 -6.66 11.40
CA LYS A 253 -8.86 -7.72 11.10
C LYS A 253 -9.70 -7.32 9.89
N LEU A 254 -9.89 -8.25 8.96
CA LEU A 254 -10.74 -8.05 7.79
C LEU A 254 -12.20 -8.35 8.14
N VAL A 255 -13.06 -7.33 8.04
CA VAL A 255 -14.52 -7.45 8.18
C VAL A 255 -15.13 -7.15 6.82
N LYS A 256 -15.87 -8.12 6.27
CA LYS A 256 -16.51 -7.96 4.95
C LYS A 256 -17.58 -6.86 5.02
N ARG A 257 -17.54 -5.94 4.05
CA ARG A 257 -18.51 -4.85 3.84
C ARG A 257 -19.49 -5.24 2.75
#